data_AF-A0A948ESP5-F1
#
_entry.id   AF-A0A948ESP5-F1
#
_cell.length_a   1.000
_cell.length_b   1.000
_cell.length_c   1.000
_cell.angle_alpha   90.00
_cell.angle_beta   90.00
_cell.angle_gamma   90.00
#
_symmetry.space_group_name_H-M   'P 1'
#
loop_
_entity.id
_entity.type
_entity.pdbx_description
1 polymer ?
#
loop_
_entity_poly.entity_id
_entity_poly.type
_entity_poly.pdbx_seq_one_letter_code
_entity_poly.pdbx_strand_id
1 'polypeptide(L)' 'MPASPCNRICCLNHSDVCLGCGRTLQEIKDWHTADQTQKLQILQNSQQRLAAKPRFDLRHPVVTPSE' A
#
# COMPACT_ATOMS: atom_id res chain seq x y z
N MET A 1 -19.15 0.02 -4.98
CA MET A 1 -18.03 -0.77 -4.41
C MET A 1 -16.78 0.10 -4.35
N PRO A 2 -16.06 0.15 -3.22
CA PRO A 2 -14.83 0.95 -3.09
C PRO A 2 -13.73 0.45 -4.03
N ALA A 3 -13.00 1.38 -4.66
CA ALA A 3 -11.84 1.04 -5.48
C ALA A 3 -10.68 0.54 -4.61
N SER A 4 -9.89 -0.41 -5.13
CA SER A 4 -8.69 -0.89 -4.44
C SER A 4 -7.62 0.22 -4.40
N PRO A 5 -6.96 0.46 -3.25
CA PRO A 5 -5.92 1.50 -3.11
C PRO A 5 -4.56 1.05 -3.68
N CYS A 6 -4.51 -0.05 -4.43
CA CYS A 6 -3.26 -0.65 -4.91
C CYS A 6 -2.64 0.18 -6.04
N ASN A 7 -1.42 0.68 -5.83
CA ASN A 7 -0.62 1.37 -6.85
C ASN A 7 0.37 0.45 -7.58
N ARG A 8 0.21 -0.88 -7.44
CA ARG A 8 1.08 -1.93 -7.99
C ARG A 8 2.56 -1.86 -7.55
N ILE A 9 2.89 -1.07 -6.54
CA ILE A 9 4.20 -1.08 -5.90
C ILE A 9 4.08 -1.94 -4.65
N CYS A 10 4.44 -3.22 -4.76
CA CYS A 10 4.32 -4.17 -3.65
C CYS A 10 5.69 -4.41 -3.00
N CYS A 11 5.97 -3.67 -1.92
CA CYS A 11 7.06 -3.97 -0.99
C CYS A 11 6.48 -4.02 0.42
N LEU A 12 6.51 -5.19 1.06
CA LEU A 12 6.09 -5.35 2.45
C LEU A 12 7.26 -5.03 3.39
N ASN A 13 6.96 -4.48 4.56
CA ASN A 13 7.94 -4.32 5.64
C ASN A 13 7.88 -5.49 6.63
N HIS A 14 8.71 -5.45 7.68
CA HIS A 14 8.75 -6.47 8.74
C HIS A 14 7.42 -6.66 9.50
N SER A 15 6.49 -5.71 9.41
CA SER A 15 5.15 -5.80 9.99
C SER A 15 4.08 -6.15 8.96
N ASP A 16 4.49 -6.70 7.81
CA ASP A 16 3.62 -7.07 6.69
C ASP A 16 2.78 -5.90 6.14
N VAL A 17 3.24 -4.66 6.30
CA VAL A 17 2.57 -3.48 5.73
C VAL A 17 3.20 -3.14 4.39
N CYS A 18 2.37 -3.07 3.35
CA CYS A 18 2.76 -2.63 2.02
C CYS A 18 3.16 -1.15 2.06
N LEU A 19 4.40 -0.87 1.68
CA LEU A 19 4.98 0.46 1.61
C LEU A 19 4.39 1.31 0.48
N GLY A 20 3.85 0.67 -0.57
CA GLY A 20 3.23 1.36 -1.69
C GLY A 20 1.81 1.82 -1.39
N CYS A 21 0.93 0.90 -0.99
CA CYS A 21 -0.49 1.21 -0.78
C CYS A 21 -0.90 1.40 0.68
N GLY A 22 -0.06 1.00 1.65
CA GLY A 22 -0.32 1.13 3.09
C GLY A 22 -1.12 0.00 3.72
N ARG A 23 -1.56 -1.01 2.94
CA ARG A 23 -2.36 -2.14 3.45
C ARG A 23 -1.48 -3.19 4.11
N THR A 24 -2.01 -3.90 5.11
CA THR A 24 -1.36 -5.10 5.63
C THR A 24 -1.54 -6.29 4.70
N LEU A 25 -0.66 -7.28 4.75
CA LEU A 25 -0.81 -8.53 3.99
C LEU A 25 -2.15 -9.22 4.26
N GLN A 26 -2.64 -9.14 5.50
CA GLN A 26 -3.94 -9.70 5.86
C GLN A 26 -5.08 -8.95 5.16
N GLU A 27 -5.08 -7.62 5.21
CA GLU A 27 -6.07 -6.79 4.50
C GLU A 27 -6.00 -6.99 2.97
N ILE A 28 -4.82 -7.29 2.42
CA ILE A 28 -4.65 -7.63 1.00
C ILE A 28 -5.37 -8.93 0.66
N LYS A 29 -5.18 -9.98 1.48
CA LYS A 29 -5.82 -11.28 1.30
C LYS A 29 -7.35 -11.21 1.48
N ASP A 30 -7.79 -10.47 2.50
CA ASP A 30 -9.21 -10.40 2.86
C ASP A 30 -10.01 -9.44 1.98
N TRP A 31 -9.37 -8.61 1.14
CA TRP A 31 -10.05 -7.58 0.34
C TRP A 31 -11.17 -8.13 -0.55
N HIS A 32 -11.00 -9.32 -1.13
CA HIS A 32 -11.99 -9.92 -2.02
C HIS A 32 -13.25 -10.40 -1.27
N THR A 33 -13.09 -10.82 -0.02
CA THR A 33 -14.17 -11.31 0.85
C THR A 33 -14.71 -10.22 1.77
N ALA A 34 -14.03 -9.08 1.88
CA ALA A 34 -14.43 -7.98 2.75
C ALA A 34 -15.71 -7.26 2.28
N ASP A 35 -16.56 -6.94 3.25
CA ASP A 35 -17.77 -6.14 3.05
C ASP A 35 -17.45 -4.67 2.80
N GLN A 36 -18.45 -3.89 2.37
CA GLN A 36 -18.27 -2.46 2.08
C GLN A 36 -17.73 -1.68 3.29
N THR A 37 -18.24 -1.94 4.48
CA THR A 37 -17.77 -1.29 5.73
C THR A 37 -16.32 -1.64 6.02
N GLN A 38 -15.95 -2.92 5.90
CA GLN A 38 -14.57 -3.38 6.11
C GLN A 38 -13.62 -2.77 5.08
N LYS A 39 -14.02 -2.71 3.80
CA LYS A 39 -13.24 -2.06 2.74
C LYS A 39 -12.98 -0.59 3.04
N LEU A 40 -13.97 0.14 3.54
CA LEU A 40 -13.80 1.54 3.95
C LEU A 40 -12.84 1.68 5.13
N GLN A 41 -12.93 0.81 6.13
CA GLN A 41 -12.00 0.80 7.25
C GLN A 41 -10.56 0.49 6.80
N ILE A 42 -10.38 -0.51 5.93
CA ILE A 42 -9.08 -0.84 5.35
C ILE A 42 -8.50 0.39 4.63
N LEU A 43 -9.30 1.07 3.81
CA LEU A 43 -8.86 2.27 3.09
C LEU A 43 -8.39 3.37 4.05
N GLN A 44 -9.18 3.66 5.08
CA GLN A 44 -8.86 4.69 6.07
C GLN A 44 -7.57 4.35 6.85
N ASN A 45 -7.45 3.12 7.35
CA ASN A 45 -6.26 2.67 8.07
C ASN A 45 -5.01 2.69 7.17
N SER A 46 -5.17 2.31 5.90
CA SER A 46 -4.11 2.32 4.90
C SER A 46 -3.57 3.72 4.64
N GLN A 47 -4.48 4.71 4.52
CA GLN A 47 -4.11 6.11 4.37
C GLN A 47 -3.41 6.65 5.61
N GLN A 48 -3.89 6.31 6.82
CA GLN A 48 -3.24 6.72 8.07
C GLN A 48 -1.81 6.18 8.17
N ARG A 49 -1.59 4.90 7.82
CA ARG A 49 -0.24 4.29 7.83
C ARG A 49 0.69 4.91 6.79
N LEU A 50 0.17 5.28 5.61
CA LEU A 50 0.93 6.00 4.59
C LEU A 50 1.29 7.42 5.03
N ALA A 51 0.38 8.13 5.68
CA ALA A 51 0.62 9.48 6.18
C ALA A 51 1.63 9.50 7.35
N ALA A 52 1.61 8.46 8.19
CA ALA A 52 2.56 8.31 9.30
C ALA A 52 3.97 7.89 8.84
N LYS A 53 4.12 7.34 7.63
CA LYS A 53 5.43 6.99 7.08
C LYS A 53 6.02 8.17 6.32
N PRO A 54 7.33 8.44 6.46
CA PRO A 54 7.99 9.32 5.52
C PRO A 54 7.80 8.74 4.12
N ARG A 55 7.42 9.59 3.15
CA ARG A 55 7.37 9.18 1.75
C ARG A 55 8.76 8.71 1.38
N PHE A 56 8.91 7.40 1.20
CA PHE A 56 10.05 6.87 0.49
C PHE A 56 9.86 7.32 -0.95
N ASP A 57 10.50 8.42 -1.33
CA ASP A 57 10.70 8.77 -2.72
C ASP A 57 11.50 7.62 -3.35
N LEU A 58 10.80 6.59 -3.84
CA LEU A 58 11.31 5.54 -4.72
C LEU A 58 11.63 6.11 -6.12
N ARG A 59 11.88 7.42 -6.21
CA ARG A 59 12.59 8.03 -7.31
C ARG A 59 14.00 7.45 -7.25
N HIS A 60 14.14 6.25 -7.80
CA HIS A 60 15.40 5.82 -8.34
C HIS A 60 15.82 6.98 -9.25
N PRO A 61 16.92 7.70 -8.95
CA PRO A 61 17.48 8.60 -9.97
C PRO A 61 17.63 7.71 -11.20
N VAL A 62 17.07 8.16 -12.34
CA VAL A 62 17.24 7.48 -13.63
C VAL A 62 18.69 6.99 -13.66
N VAL A 63 18.88 5.68 -13.64
CA VAL A 63 20.19 5.10 -13.88
C VAL A 63 20.44 5.52 -15.32
N THR A 64 21.30 6.53 -15.51
CA THR A 64 21.87 6.76 -16.83
C THR A 64 22.54 5.45 -17.21
N PRO A 65 22.12 4.79 -18.31
CA PRO A 65 22.84 3.61 -18.78
C PRO A 65 24.30 4.07 -18.96
N SER A 66 25.22 3.43 -18.25
CA SER A 66 26.65 3.62 -18.51
C SER A 66 26.97 2.86 -19.79
N GLU A 67 27.50 3.60 -20.76
CA GLU A 67 28.07 3.18 -22.05
C GLU A 67 27.09 2.74 -23.16
#